data_AF-Q5D984-F1
#
_entry.id   AF-Q5D984-F1
#
_cell.length_a   1.000
_cell.length_b   1.000
_cell.length_c   1.000
_cell.angle_alpha   90.00
_cell.angle_beta   90.00
_cell.angle_gamma   90.00
#
_symmetry.space_group_name_H-M   'P 1'
#
loop_
_entity.id
_entity.type
_entity.pdbx_description
1 polymer ?
#
loop_
_entity_poly.entity_id
_entity_poly.type
_entity_poly.pdbx_seq_one_letter_code
_entity_poly.pdbx_strand_id
1 'polypeptide(L)'
;MDKKKLDFYFTLLESSILCYQHSITGLIPSSPNSTHAWVRDNTYASLSIWGLSLVYRKLPDVDEDRCRSYELEKCVVKLMRGILVCYMKQSEKVELLKKTQNPIHSLHAKFDSTSYKTVVGDLEWGHLQIDAISVFLLILAQMTAAGLRIIWTLEK
;
A
#
# COMPACT_ATOMS: atom_id res chain seq x y z
N MET A 1 -26.77 4.03 -7.62
CA MET A 1 -25.75 4.96 -7.10
C MET A 1 -25.59 6.09 -8.10
N ASP A 2 -25.39 7.33 -7.65
CA ASP A 2 -25.30 8.50 -8.53
C ASP A 2 -23.94 8.52 -9.27
N LYS A 3 -23.95 8.34 -10.60
CA LYS A 3 -22.72 8.29 -11.43
C LYS A 3 -21.88 9.56 -11.28
N LYS A 4 -22.52 10.74 -11.12
CA LYS A 4 -21.80 12.01 -10.93
C LYS A 4 -20.99 12.04 -9.64
N LYS A 5 -21.51 11.44 -8.56
CA LYS A 5 -20.77 11.33 -7.29
C LYS A 5 -19.59 10.38 -7.43
N LEU A 6 -19.77 9.28 -8.16
CA LEU A 6 -18.69 8.32 -8.36
C LEU A 6 -17.55 8.91 -9.20
N ASP A 7 -17.90 9.61 -10.29
CA ASP A 7 -16.93 10.34 -11.11
C ASP A 7 -16.19 11.40 -10.28
N PHE A 8 -16.89 12.12 -9.41
CA PHE A 8 -16.26 13.05 -8.46
C PHE A 8 -15.22 12.35 -7.56
N TYR A 9 -15.56 11.20 -6.96
CA TYR A 9 -14.62 10.47 -6.11
C TYR A 9 -13.43 9.91 -6.90
N PHE A 10 -13.63 9.50 -8.14
CA PHE A 10 -12.55 9.08 -9.03
C PHE A 10 -11.59 10.23 -9.30
N THR A 11 -12.09 11.39 -9.76
CA THR A 11 -11.26 12.58 -10.00
C THR A 11 -10.58 13.08 -8.72
N LEU A 12 -11.26 13.04 -7.58
CA LEU A 12 -10.66 13.39 -6.29
C LEU A 12 -9.50 12.46 -5.95
N LEU A 13 -9.70 11.15 -6.10
CA LEU A 13 -8.68 10.14 -5.82
C LEU A 13 -7.48 10.25 -6.78
N GLU A 14 -7.71 10.54 -8.05
CA GLU A 14 -6.66 10.79 -9.03
C GLU A 14 -5.82 12.02 -8.66
N SER A 15 -6.48 13.13 -8.37
CA SER A 15 -5.82 14.42 -8.11
C SER A 15 -5.18 14.55 -6.73
N SER A 16 -5.55 13.71 -5.77
CA SER A 16 -5.05 13.79 -4.39
C SER A 16 -4.16 12.61 -3.95
N ILE A 17 -4.36 11.42 -4.51
CA ILE A 17 -3.63 10.20 -4.10
C ILE A 17 -2.81 9.65 -5.27
N LEU A 18 -3.46 9.31 -6.39
CA LEU A 18 -2.78 8.59 -7.47
C LEU A 18 -1.78 9.47 -8.22
N CYS A 19 -1.96 10.79 -8.25
CA CYS A 19 -0.99 11.73 -8.81
C CYS A 19 0.40 11.66 -8.15
N TYR A 20 0.47 11.15 -6.90
CA TYR A 20 1.73 10.96 -6.17
C TYR A 20 2.20 9.50 -6.16
N GLN A 21 1.42 8.56 -6.69
CA GLN A 21 1.81 7.16 -6.70
C GLN A 21 2.99 6.93 -7.65
N HIS A 22 4.11 6.47 -7.12
CA HIS A 22 5.28 6.23 -7.95
C HIS A 22 5.07 5.02 -8.88
N SER A 23 5.37 5.21 -10.17
CA SER A 23 4.96 4.29 -11.25
C SER A 23 5.61 2.90 -11.17
N ILE A 24 6.81 2.80 -10.59
CA ILE A 24 7.55 1.53 -10.46
C ILE A 24 7.25 0.87 -9.12
N THR A 25 7.47 1.61 -8.04
CA THR A 25 7.36 1.08 -6.66
C THR A 25 5.93 0.92 -6.18
N GLY A 26 5.01 1.70 -6.74
CA GLY A 26 3.64 1.83 -6.27
C GLY A 26 3.51 2.60 -4.96
N LEU A 27 4.61 3.01 -4.31
CA LEU A 27 4.59 3.74 -3.05
C LEU A 27 4.19 5.19 -3.26
N ILE A 28 3.56 5.76 -2.24
CA ILE A 28 3.09 7.15 -2.20
C ILE A 28 3.88 7.88 -1.10
N PRO A 29 4.56 9.00 -1.42
CA PRO A 29 5.23 9.81 -0.41
C PRO A 29 4.24 10.54 0.49
N SER A 30 4.65 10.92 1.70
CA SER A 30 3.82 11.70 2.63
C SER A 30 3.56 13.13 2.17
N SER A 31 4.40 13.67 1.28
CA SER A 31 4.22 15.01 0.73
C SER A 31 4.95 15.15 -0.61
N PRO A 32 4.61 16.16 -1.44
CA PRO A 32 5.27 16.39 -2.73
C PRO A 32 6.78 16.68 -2.62
N ASN A 33 7.23 17.16 -1.46
CA ASN A 33 8.61 17.58 -1.23
C ASN A 33 9.44 16.53 -0.45
N SER A 34 8.90 15.33 -0.26
CA SER A 34 9.58 14.24 0.46
C SER A 34 9.44 12.94 -0.31
N THR A 35 10.46 12.08 -0.23
CA THR A 35 10.34 10.70 -0.72
C THR A 35 9.89 9.72 0.36
N HIS A 36 9.58 10.19 1.57
CA HIS A 36 9.22 9.30 2.67
C HIS A 36 7.82 8.71 2.46
N ALA A 37 7.75 7.42 2.18
CA ALA A 37 6.53 6.63 2.14
C ALA A 37 6.32 5.90 3.47
N TRP A 38 5.36 6.36 4.27
CA TRP A 38 4.97 5.73 5.52
C TRP A 38 4.10 4.51 5.26
N VAL A 39 4.40 3.39 5.90
CA VAL A 39 3.63 2.15 5.66
C VAL A 39 2.16 2.31 6.06
N ARG A 40 1.89 2.97 7.20
CA ARG A 40 0.52 3.23 7.66
C ARG A 40 -0.26 4.08 6.65
N ASP A 41 0.30 5.20 6.22
CA ASP A 41 -0.34 6.14 5.29
C ASP A 41 -0.61 5.46 3.94
N ASN A 42 0.36 4.69 3.44
CA ASN A 42 0.22 3.92 2.21
C ASN A 42 -0.85 2.83 2.33
N THR A 43 -0.97 2.19 3.50
CA THR A 43 -2.03 1.20 3.76
C THR A 43 -3.41 1.86 3.82
N TYR A 44 -3.55 3.06 4.39
CA TYR A 44 -4.80 3.80 4.34
C TYR A 44 -5.14 4.31 2.95
N ALA A 45 -4.14 4.78 2.18
CA ALA A 45 -4.35 5.16 0.79
C ALA A 45 -4.85 3.96 -0.04
N SER A 46 -4.32 2.76 0.18
CA SER A 46 -4.76 1.55 -0.52
C SER A 46 -6.22 1.21 -0.22
N LEU A 47 -6.71 1.45 1.00
CA LEU A 47 -8.12 1.30 1.35
C LEU A 47 -9.03 2.24 0.56
N SER A 48 -8.66 3.50 0.39
CA SER A 48 -9.43 4.46 -0.40
C SER A 48 -9.53 4.04 -1.88
N ILE A 49 -8.40 3.62 -2.47
CA ILE A 49 -8.33 3.17 -3.86
C ILE A 49 -9.13 1.87 -4.05
N TRP A 50 -8.97 0.91 -3.14
CA TRP A 50 -9.68 -0.37 -3.19
C TRP A 50 -11.18 -0.22 -2.94
N GLY A 51 -11.58 0.63 -1.98
CA GLY A 51 -12.98 0.93 -1.72
C GLY A 51 -13.69 1.45 -2.96
N LEU A 52 -13.06 2.38 -3.69
CA LEU A 52 -13.60 2.89 -4.94
C LEU A 52 -13.64 1.81 -6.04
N SER A 53 -12.61 0.97 -6.14
CA SER A 53 -12.60 -0.13 -7.13
C SER A 53 -13.73 -1.14 -6.88
N LEU A 54 -13.98 -1.50 -5.62
CA LEU A 54 -15.09 -2.38 -5.25
C LEU A 54 -16.47 -1.80 -5.61
N VAL A 55 -16.59 -0.47 -5.56
CA VAL A 55 -17.83 0.22 -5.93
C VAL A 55 -18.04 0.16 -7.45
N TYR A 56 -17.00 0.43 -8.25
CA TYR A 56 -17.06 0.27 -9.71
C TYR A 56 -17.37 -1.18 -10.13
N ARG A 57 -16.81 -2.17 -9.43
CA ARG A 57 -17.08 -3.60 -9.66
C ARG A 57 -18.56 -3.98 -9.50
N LYS A 58 -19.35 -3.21 -8.75
CA LYS A 58 -20.79 -3.46 -8.50
C LYS A 58 -21.72 -2.77 -9.49
N LEU A 59 -21.20 -1.93 -10.38
CA LEU A 59 -22.02 -1.25 -11.38
C LEU A 59 -22.42 -2.22 -12.51
N PRO A 60 -23.54 -1.94 -13.21
CA PRO A 60 -23.91 -2.67 -14.42
C PRO A 60 -22.74 -2.64 -15.43
N ASP A 61 -22.50 -3.76 -16.12
CA ASP A 61 -21.36 -3.96 -17.05
C ASP A 61 -21.35 -2.92 -18.19
N VAL A 62 -20.75 -1.76 -17.91
CA VAL A 62 -20.32 -0.78 -18.90
C VAL A 62 -18.80 -0.86 -18.95
N ASP A 63 -18.23 -1.01 -20.14
CA ASP A 63 -16.80 -1.25 -20.34
C ASP A 63 -15.91 -0.21 -19.63
N GLU A 64 -16.35 1.06 -19.61
CA GLU A 64 -15.66 2.16 -18.92
C GLU A 64 -15.54 1.91 -17.40
N ASP A 65 -16.63 1.52 -16.74
CA ASP A 65 -16.66 1.30 -15.29
C ASP A 65 -15.81 0.07 -14.90
N ARG A 66 -15.81 -0.96 -15.76
CA ARG A 66 -14.93 -2.13 -15.60
C ARG A 66 -13.46 -1.77 -15.77
N CYS A 67 -13.12 -0.91 -16.73
CA CYS A 67 -11.76 -0.41 -16.93
C CYS A 67 -11.27 0.34 -15.68
N ARG A 68 -12.07 1.27 -15.15
CA ARG A 68 -11.74 2.01 -13.93
C ARG A 68 -11.55 1.11 -12.73
N SER A 69 -12.43 0.13 -12.51
CA SER A 69 -12.26 -0.87 -11.44
C SER A 69 -10.92 -1.59 -11.56
N TYR A 70 -10.57 -2.04 -12.77
CA TYR A 70 -9.34 -2.78 -13.02
C TYR A 70 -8.09 -1.93 -12.80
N GLU A 71 -8.09 -0.69 -13.27
CA GLU A 71 -6.98 0.26 -13.07
C GLU A 71 -6.74 0.53 -11.59
N LEU A 72 -7.79 0.83 -10.84
CA LEU A 72 -7.71 1.06 -9.39
C LEU A 72 -7.18 -0.19 -8.65
N GLU A 73 -7.64 -1.40 -9.03
CA GLU A 73 -7.11 -2.65 -8.47
C GLU A 73 -5.62 -2.83 -8.75
N LYS A 74 -5.14 -2.46 -9.95
CA LYS A 74 -3.71 -2.50 -10.27
C LYS A 74 -2.90 -1.51 -9.44
N CYS A 75 -3.41 -0.31 -9.21
CA CYS A 75 -2.81 0.67 -8.31
C CYS A 75 -2.67 0.12 -6.89
N VAL A 76 -3.73 -0.50 -6.36
CA VAL A 76 -3.72 -1.15 -5.03
C VAL A 76 -2.72 -2.30 -4.97
N VAL A 77 -2.74 -3.19 -5.96
CA VAL A 77 -1.82 -4.34 -6.00
C VAL A 77 -0.37 -3.87 -6.03
N LYS A 78 -0.05 -2.85 -6.83
CA LYS A 78 1.31 -2.31 -6.90
C LYS A 78 1.73 -1.69 -5.56
N LEU A 79 0.88 -0.88 -4.95
CA LEU A 79 1.11 -0.25 -3.65
C LEU A 79 1.36 -1.27 -2.53
N MET A 80 0.48 -2.26 -2.38
CA MET A 80 0.59 -3.30 -1.36
C MET A 80 1.81 -4.20 -1.58
N ARG A 81 2.17 -4.49 -2.83
CA ARG A 81 3.42 -5.18 -3.17
C ARG A 81 4.65 -4.33 -2.85
N GLY A 82 4.59 -3.02 -3.06
CA GLY A 82 5.68 -2.12 -2.71
C GLY A 82 6.02 -2.17 -1.22
N ILE A 83 4.99 -2.12 -0.35
CA ILE A 83 5.15 -2.29 1.09
C ILE A 83 5.75 -3.67 1.41
N LEU A 84 5.22 -4.74 0.79
CA LEU A 84 5.73 -6.09 1.00
C LEU A 84 7.22 -6.23 0.63
N VAL A 85 7.65 -5.64 -0.50
CA VAL A 85 9.06 -5.62 -0.91
C VAL A 85 9.93 -4.91 0.13
N CYS A 86 9.47 -3.77 0.66
CA CYS A 86 10.17 -3.06 1.73
C CYS A 86 10.37 -3.94 2.97
N TYR A 87 9.33 -4.66 3.41
CA TYR A 87 9.44 -5.57 4.56
C TYR A 87 10.27 -6.83 4.27
N MET A 88 10.16 -7.43 3.08
CA MET A 88 10.97 -8.59 2.71
C MET A 88 12.47 -8.28 2.71
N LYS A 89 12.86 -7.06 2.29
CA LYS A 89 14.24 -6.57 2.37
C LYS A 89 14.76 -6.40 3.80
N GLN A 90 13.88 -6.45 4.80
CA GLN A 90 14.22 -6.36 6.23
C GLN A 90 13.93 -7.66 6.98
N SER A 91 13.79 -8.79 6.29
CA SER A 91 13.50 -10.10 6.90
C SER A 91 14.49 -10.49 8.00
N GLU A 92 15.78 -10.18 7.84
CA GLU A 92 16.80 -10.43 8.88
C GLU A 92 16.48 -9.70 10.20
N LYS A 93 15.97 -8.46 10.12
CA LYS A 93 15.59 -7.68 11.31
C LYS A 93 14.47 -8.38 12.08
N VAL A 94 13.51 -8.99 11.38
CA VAL A 94 12.42 -9.77 12.00
C VAL A 94 12.98 -10.97 12.77
N GLU A 95 13.94 -11.70 12.19
CA GLU A 95 14.58 -12.84 12.87
C GLU A 95 15.37 -12.42 14.11
N LEU A 96 16.03 -11.26 14.06
CA LEU A 96 16.70 -10.67 15.22
C LEU A 96 15.69 -10.23 16.29
N LEU A 97 14.62 -9.53 15.91
CA LEU A 97 13.59 -9.04 16.83
C LEU A 97 12.92 -10.18 17.61
N LYS A 98 12.69 -11.34 16.98
CA LYS A 98 12.16 -12.54 17.65
C LYS A 98 13.02 -12.99 18.83
N LYS A 99 14.35 -12.87 18.70
CA LYS A 99 15.32 -13.32 19.71
C LYS A 99 15.56 -12.27 20.79
N THR A 100 15.68 -11.00 20.38
CA THR A 100 16.14 -9.95 21.29
C THR A 100 15.00 -9.13 21.88
N GLN A 101 13.84 -9.09 21.21
CA GLN A 101 12.73 -8.18 21.50
C GLN A 101 13.14 -6.70 21.58
N ASN A 102 14.30 -6.35 21.01
CA ASN A 102 14.85 -5.01 21.07
C ASN A 102 14.24 -4.13 19.95
N PRO A 103 13.64 -2.96 20.28
CA PRO A 103 13.08 -2.04 19.30
C PRO A 103 14.02 -1.65 18.14
N ILE A 104 15.34 -1.64 18.34
CA ILE A 104 16.32 -1.34 17.27
C ILE A 104 16.26 -2.35 16.11
N HIS A 105 15.77 -3.56 16.36
CA HIS A 105 15.60 -4.60 15.34
C HIS A 105 14.18 -4.61 14.76
N SER A 106 13.33 -3.64 15.09
CA SER A 106 12.01 -3.51 14.48
C SER A 106 12.10 -3.14 12.99
N LEU A 107 11.10 -3.56 12.23
CA LEU A 107 10.93 -3.12 10.84
C LEU A 107 10.78 -1.59 10.78
N HIS A 108 11.33 -0.97 9.75
CA HIS A 108 11.17 0.47 9.55
C HIS A 108 9.72 0.84 9.27
N ALA A 109 9.31 2.00 9.80
CA ALA A 109 7.97 2.53 9.62
C ALA A 109 7.77 3.27 8.28
N LYS A 110 8.87 3.66 7.63
CA LYS A 110 8.88 4.45 6.40
C LYS A 110 10.05 4.08 5.49
N PHE A 111 9.84 4.21 4.19
CA PHE A 111 10.79 3.86 3.15
C PHE A 111 10.85 4.95 2.09
N ASP A 112 11.84 4.87 1.22
CA ASP A 112 11.96 5.75 0.08
C ASP A 112 10.96 5.32 -1.00
N SER A 113 10.06 6.24 -1.37
CA SER A 113 8.98 6.01 -2.30
C SER A 113 9.48 5.64 -3.70
N THR A 114 10.73 5.94 -4.05
CA THR A 114 11.28 5.72 -5.39
C THR A 114 12.14 4.46 -5.51
N SER A 115 12.68 3.96 -4.39
CA SER A 115 13.71 2.90 -4.40
C SER A 115 13.48 1.74 -3.42
N TYR A 116 12.44 1.80 -2.58
CA TYR A 116 12.14 0.85 -1.50
C TYR A 116 13.18 0.82 -0.35
N LYS A 117 14.17 1.71 -0.36
CA LYS A 117 15.26 1.72 0.62
C LYS A 117 14.82 2.38 1.93
N THR A 118 15.57 2.17 2.99
CA THR A 118 15.42 2.91 4.24
C THR A 118 15.81 4.38 4.02
N VAL A 119 15.04 5.30 4.60
CA VAL A 119 15.29 6.77 4.49
C VAL A 119 16.02 7.34 5.69
N VAL A 120 16.09 6.58 6.78
CA VAL A 120 16.79 6.92 8.03
C VAL A 120 17.37 5.64 8.62
N GLY A 121 18.37 5.75 9.50
CA GLY A 121 18.97 4.67 10.24
C GLY A 121 18.09 4.11 11.37
N ASP A 122 18.53 3.00 11.95
CA ASP A 122 17.79 2.26 12.99
C ASP A 122 17.58 3.03 14.30
N LEU A 123 18.47 3.97 14.60
CA LEU A 123 18.45 4.79 15.82
C LEU A 123 17.88 6.20 15.60
N GLU A 124 17.61 6.58 14.35
CA GLU A 124 17.20 7.94 14.00
C GLU A 124 15.69 8.13 14.09
N TRP A 125 14.92 7.04 14.23
CA TRP A 125 13.47 7.10 14.32
C TRP A 125 12.88 5.96 15.17
N GLY A 126 11.74 6.22 15.81
CA GLY A 126 10.95 5.19 16.51
C GLY A 126 10.28 4.24 15.53
N HIS A 127 11.02 3.24 15.05
CA HIS A 127 10.59 2.28 14.02
C HIS A 127 9.56 1.26 14.51
N LEU A 128 9.54 0.94 15.81
CA LEU A 128 8.61 -0.04 16.39
C LEU A 128 7.17 0.50 16.39
N GLN A 129 6.51 0.39 15.24
CA GLN A 129 5.12 0.79 15.00
C GLN A 129 4.29 -0.44 14.67
N ILE A 130 3.85 -1.14 15.73
CA ILE A 130 3.11 -2.41 15.63
C ILE A 130 1.76 -2.21 14.92
N ASP A 131 1.15 -1.03 15.10
CA ASP A 131 -0.09 -0.64 14.44
C ASP A 131 0.05 -0.68 12.91
N ALA A 132 1.13 -0.12 12.36
CA ALA A 132 1.35 -0.08 10.91
C ALA A 132 1.43 -1.48 10.29
N ILE A 133 2.20 -2.38 10.91
CA ILE A 133 2.35 -3.77 10.46
C ILE A 133 1.03 -4.53 10.61
N SER A 134 0.32 -4.33 11.74
CA SER A 134 -0.94 -5.03 12.03
C SER A 134 -2.03 -4.66 11.03
N VAL A 135 -2.18 -3.36 10.74
CA VAL A 135 -3.15 -2.88 9.75
C VAL A 135 -2.76 -3.36 8.35
N PHE A 136 -1.47 -3.29 7.97
CA PHE A 136 -1.00 -3.82 6.69
C PHE A 136 -1.36 -5.29 6.50
N LEU A 137 -1.07 -6.15 7.50
CA LEU A 137 -1.37 -7.58 7.43
C LEU A 137 -2.88 -7.85 7.37
N LEU A 138 -3.69 -7.13 8.15
CA LEU A 138 -5.15 -7.25 8.12
C LEU A 138 -5.70 -6.92 6.74
N ILE A 139 -5.30 -5.77 6.17
CA ILE A 139 -5.80 -5.31 4.88
C ILE A 139 -5.29 -6.21 3.75
N LEU A 140 -4.04 -6.69 3.82
CA LEU A 140 -3.49 -7.66 2.88
C LEU A 140 -4.30 -8.96 2.86
N ALA A 141 -4.66 -9.48 4.03
CA ALA A 141 -5.51 -10.67 4.16
C ALA A 141 -6.92 -10.43 3.58
N GLN A 142 -7.53 -9.27 3.86
CA GLN A 142 -8.85 -8.92 3.33
C GLN A 142 -8.85 -8.78 1.80
N MET A 143 -7.85 -8.08 1.24
CA MET A 143 -7.72 -7.88 -0.21
C MET A 143 -7.49 -9.20 -0.95
N THR A 144 -6.63 -10.07 -0.41
CA THR A 144 -6.37 -11.39 -1.00
C THR A 144 -7.60 -12.29 -0.92
N ALA A 145 -8.32 -12.30 0.22
CA ALA A 145 -9.60 -13.00 0.35
C ALA A 145 -10.68 -12.46 -0.62
N ALA A 146 -10.65 -11.17 -0.95
CA ALA A 146 -11.52 -10.54 -1.94
C ALA A 146 -11.09 -10.74 -3.41
N GLY A 147 -10.06 -11.58 -3.65
CA GLY A 147 -9.61 -11.98 -4.98
C GLY A 147 -8.49 -11.12 -5.58
N LEU A 148 -7.96 -10.12 -4.87
CA LEU A 148 -6.79 -9.37 -5.36
C LEU A 148 -5.54 -10.25 -5.30
N ARG A 149 -4.87 -10.41 -6.45
CA ARG A 149 -3.65 -11.21 -6.57
C ARG A 149 -2.41 -10.45 -6.11
N ILE A 150 -2.28 -10.21 -4.80
CA ILE A 150 -1.16 -9.46 -4.22
C ILE A 150 0.06 -10.37 -4.00
N ILE A 151 -0.10 -11.46 -3.27
CA ILE A 151 0.96 -12.45 -3.01
C ILE A 151 0.83 -13.58 -4.03
N TRP A 152 1.97 -14.01 -4.58
CA TRP A 152 2.08 -15.26 -5.34
C TRP A 152 3.06 -16.17 -4.62
N THR A 153 2.62 -17.38 -4.33
CA THR A 153 3.51 -18.49 -4.04
C THR A 153 3.59 -19.33 -5.30
N LEU A 154 4.79 -19.76 -5.68
CA LEU A 154 4.90 -20.90 -6.58
C LEU A 154 4.32 -22.08 -5.79
N GLU A 155 3.09 -22.48 -6.09
CA GLU A 155 2.63 -23.80 -5.68
C GLU A 155 3.61 -24.80 -6.29
N LYS A 156 4.18 -25.67 -5.46
CA LYS A 156 4.94 -26.83 -5.92
C LYS A 156 3.98 -27.91 -6.39
#